data_AF-A0A9P6ESY5-F1
#
_entry.id   AF-A0A9P6ESY5-F1
#
_cell.length_a   1.000
_cell.length_b   1.000
_cell.length_c   1.000
_cell.angle_alpha   90.00
_cell.angle_beta   90.00
_cell.angle_gamma   90.00
#
_symmetry.space_group_name_H-M   'P 1'
#
loop_
_entity.id
_entity.type
_entity.pdbx_description
1 polymer ?
#
loop_
_entity_poly.entity_id
_entity_poly.type
_entity_poly.pdbx_seq_one_letter_code
_entity_poly.pdbx_strand_id
1 'polypeptide(L)'
;MSRSLRALPDCWGHRGASSRFPENTLASFEAAIRDGAEGIESDVHVSKDDVVVMFHDPSLGRTTDSKGEIKEQNWYGENGMRHVRTIKEPKQAIPTFEETVGLLMRPENQHVKFNVDVKVQNDPDRLFALMHKIISAQPDWETALAPRILLGLWHPRFLAFAKARLSYCRRSYIGNSTYIARKYFWKDCDTFSMSFGSLTTSDGEKFRQECKIAGKNVMVWTVNERAHMMEAVRWGVNVIITDVTQIWLDLRAALQADYDKTGSQYGRSFLWTTLGFYTPVLSWYSSTGRSYLEKVAGPFDDFISPQMFDANS
;
A
#
# COMPACT_ATOMS: atom_id res chain seq x y z
N MET A 1 -31.92 11.88 -19.39
CA MET A 1 -31.52 11.18 -18.15
C MET A 1 -30.13 11.67 -17.77
N SER A 2 -29.99 12.37 -16.64
CA SER A 2 -28.69 12.80 -16.14
C SER A 2 -27.82 11.54 -15.95
N ARG A 3 -26.76 11.37 -16.76
CA ARG A 3 -25.71 10.40 -16.48
C ARG A 3 -25.08 10.87 -15.17
N SER A 4 -25.49 10.28 -14.04
CA SER A 4 -24.70 10.35 -12.80
C SER A 4 -23.25 10.08 -13.18
N LEU A 5 -22.36 11.05 -12.95
CA LEU A 5 -20.94 10.91 -13.25
C LEU A 5 -20.45 9.66 -12.49
N ARG A 6 -20.10 8.61 -13.24
CA ARG A 6 -19.58 7.37 -12.65
C ARG A 6 -18.30 7.75 -11.91
N ALA A 7 -18.27 7.53 -10.59
CA ALA A 7 -17.05 7.67 -9.81
C ALA A 7 -16.02 6.66 -10.34
N LEU A 8 -14.87 7.16 -10.79
CA LEU A 8 -13.74 6.34 -11.24
C LEU A 8 -12.70 6.24 -10.12
N PRO A 9 -11.90 5.16 -10.08
CA PRO A 9 -10.91 4.97 -9.02
C PRO A 9 -9.89 6.14 -8.91
N ASP A 10 -9.47 6.44 -7.68
CA ASP A 10 -8.29 7.27 -7.43
C ASP A 10 -7.03 6.58 -8.01
N CYS A 11 -6.03 7.37 -8.38
CA CYS A 11 -4.71 6.92 -8.82
C CYS A 11 -3.73 7.00 -7.65
N TRP A 12 -3.25 5.86 -7.14
CA TRP A 12 -2.20 5.84 -6.13
C TRP A 12 -0.92 5.25 -6.72
N GLY A 13 0.20 5.97 -6.59
CA GLY A 13 1.50 5.52 -7.11
C GLY A 13 2.13 4.44 -6.25
N HIS A 14 2.26 3.21 -6.78
CA HIS A 14 2.91 2.09 -6.11
C HIS A 14 4.41 2.35 -5.98
N ARG A 15 4.87 2.63 -4.76
CA ARG A 15 6.23 3.11 -4.49
C ARG A 15 6.56 4.39 -5.26
N GLY A 16 5.54 5.23 -5.49
CA GLY A 16 5.54 6.38 -6.40
C GLY A 16 5.31 6.01 -7.87
N ALA A 17 5.90 6.76 -8.80
CA ALA A 17 5.91 6.46 -10.24
C ALA A 17 7.06 5.49 -10.59
N SER A 18 7.08 4.33 -9.93
CA SER A 18 8.20 3.38 -9.87
C SER A 18 8.57 2.75 -11.23
N SER A 19 7.68 2.78 -12.22
CA SER A 19 8.03 2.39 -13.59
C SER A 19 9.08 3.32 -14.20
N ARG A 20 8.99 4.63 -13.92
CA ARG A 20 9.86 5.68 -14.50
C ARG A 20 11.04 6.03 -13.59
N PHE A 21 10.83 6.03 -12.28
CA PHE A 21 11.83 6.42 -11.28
C PHE A 21 12.23 5.23 -10.40
N PRO A 22 13.31 5.30 -9.61
CA PRO A 22 13.63 4.27 -8.63
C PRO A 22 12.52 4.18 -7.59
N GLU A 23 12.03 2.97 -7.33
CA GLU A 23 10.96 2.74 -6.34
C GLU A 23 11.34 3.28 -4.95
N ASN A 24 10.34 3.76 -4.20
CA ASN A 24 10.52 4.27 -2.83
C ASN A 24 11.58 5.38 -2.75
N THR A 25 11.49 6.37 -3.63
CA THR A 25 12.34 7.57 -3.62
C THR A 25 11.52 8.84 -3.67
N LEU A 26 12.07 9.96 -3.17
CA LEU A 26 11.40 11.26 -3.27
C LEU A 26 11.11 11.65 -4.73
N ALA A 27 12.01 11.35 -5.68
CA ALA A 27 11.73 11.62 -7.10
C ALA A 27 10.55 10.79 -7.62
N SER A 28 10.43 9.52 -7.21
CA SER A 28 9.30 8.68 -7.57
C SER A 28 7.97 9.20 -6.99
N PHE A 29 7.98 9.63 -5.74
CA PHE A 29 6.79 10.22 -5.10
C PHE A 29 6.39 11.55 -5.73
N GLU A 30 7.33 12.48 -5.91
CA GLU A 30 7.09 13.76 -6.56
C GLU A 30 6.61 13.59 -8.00
N ALA A 31 7.12 12.60 -8.73
CA ALA A 31 6.66 12.29 -10.07
C ALA A 31 5.21 11.80 -10.08
N ALA A 32 4.82 10.89 -9.17
CA ALA A 32 3.43 10.45 -9.06
C ALA A 32 2.48 11.61 -8.75
N ILE A 33 2.86 12.49 -7.81
CA ILE A 33 2.08 13.67 -7.45
C ILE A 33 1.96 14.61 -8.66
N ARG A 34 3.06 14.85 -9.39
CA ARG A 34 3.08 15.71 -10.59
C ARG A 34 2.23 15.16 -11.73
N ASP A 35 2.20 13.84 -11.92
CA ASP A 35 1.32 13.20 -12.90
C ASP A 35 -0.17 13.47 -12.54
N GLY A 36 -0.49 13.67 -11.26
CA GLY A 36 -1.83 13.98 -10.74
C GLY A 36 -2.42 12.89 -9.83
N ALA A 37 -1.58 12.02 -9.26
CA ALA A 37 -2.03 10.97 -8.36
C ALA A 37 -2.60 11.55 -7.05
N GLU A 38 -3.78 11.06 -6.63
CA GLU A 38 -4.40 11.45 -5.36
C GLU A 38 -3.75 10.79 -4.14
N GLY A 39 -2.84 9.83 -4.36
CA GLY A 39 -2.09 9.21 -3.30
C GLY A 39 -0.78 8.59 -3.74
N ILE A 40 0.06 8.28 -2.76
CA ILE A 40 1.25 7.45 -2.92
C ILE A 40 1.15 6.27 -1.99
N GLU A 41 1.74 5.16 -2.40
CA GLU A 41 1.95 3.99 -1.57
C GLU A 41 3.46 3.77 -1.40
N SER A 42 3.87 3.40 -0.20
CA SER A 42 5.26 3.08 0.11
C SER A 42 5.35 2.15 1.30
N ASP A 43 6.53 1.56 1.47
CA ASP A 43 6.84 0.49 2.40
C ASP A 43 7.74 0.98 3.54
N VAL A 44 7.49 0.56 4.78
CA VAL A 44 8.31 0.99 5.93
C VAL A 44 9.14 -0.14 6.52
N HIS A 45 10.42 0.16 6.81
CA HIS A 45 11.28 -0.61 7.72
C HIS A 45 11.93 0.31 8.74
N VAL A 46 12.40 -0.27 9.85
CA VAL A 46 13.17 0.46 10.89
C VAL A 46 14.63 0.02 10.85
N SER A 47 15.56 0.98 10.79
CA SER A 47 17.00 0.74 10.93
C SER A 47 17.39 0.25 12.33
N LYS A 48 18.66 -0.13 12.53
CA LYS A 48 19.17 -0.51 13.85
C LYS A 48 19.11 0.61 14.88
N ASP A 49 19.28 1.85 14.43
CA ASP A 49 19.32 3.10 15.22
C ASP A 49 18.03 3.93 15.09
N ASP A 50 16.88 3.26 14.98
CA ASP A 50 15.53 3.83 15.12
C ASP A 50 15.09 4.83 14.04
N VAL A 51 15.65 4.75 12.83
CA VAL A 51 15.19 5.54 11.69
C VAL A 51 14.21 4.73 10.84
N VAL A 52 13.01 5.27 10.64
CA VAL A 52 12.00 4.67 9.76
C VAL A 52 12.32 5.06 8.31
N VAL A 53 12.56 4.09 7.45
CA VAL A 53 12.99 4.28 6.05
C VAL A 53 11.97 3.73 5.06
N MET A 54 11.85 4.38 3.90
CA MET A 54 10.94 3.99 2.82
C MET A 54 11.63 2.95 1.94
N PHE A 55 11.29 1.67 2.11
CA PHE A 55 11.94 0.59 1.36
C PHE A 55 11.11 -0.70 1.35
N HIS A 56 11.07 -1.42 0.23
CA HIS A 56 10.18 -2.59 0.10
C HIS A 56 10.72 -3.84 0.81
N ASP A 57 11.89 -4.29 0.38
CA ASP A 57 12.45 -5.55 0.87
C ASP A 57 13.10 -5.36 2.24
N PRO A 58 13.18 -6.40 3.08
CA PRO A 58 13.93 -6.29 4.33
C PRO A 58 15.44 -6.13 4.11
N SER A 59 15.94 -6.42 2.90
CA SER A 59 17.35 -6.32 2.52
C SER A 59 17.60 -5.34 1.36
N LEU A 60 18.75 -4.68 1.38
CA LEU A 60 19.09 -3.58 0.46
C LEU A 60 19.42 -4.02 -0.99
N GLY A 61 19.77 -5.29 -1.18
CA GLY A 61 20.53 -5.75 -2.35
C GLY A 61 19.83 -5.73 -3.70
N ARG A 62 18.49 -5.69 -3.74
CA ARG A 62 17.74 -5.73 -5.03
C ARG A 62 17.79 -4.40 -5.78
N THR A 63 17.72 -3.28 -5.06
CA THR A 63 17.48 -1.95 -5.67
C THR A 63 18.54 -0.91 -5.32
N THR A 64 19.54 -1.26 -4.53
CA THR A 64 20.61 -0.34 -4.10
C THR A 64 22.00 -0.90 -4.36
N ASP A 65 23.00 -0.03 -4.21
CA ASP A 65 24.42 -0.38 -4.28
C ASP A 65 24.97 -1.03 -3.00
N SER A 66 24.12 -1.31 -2.01
CA SER A 66 24.47 -1.95 -0.74
C SER A 66 23.80 -3.31 -0.57
N LYS A 67 24.17 -4.03 0.49
CA LYS A 67 23.68 -5.38 0.83
C LYS A 67 23.33 -5.47 2.31
N GLY A 68 22.72 -6.59 2.70
CA GLY A 68 22.37 -6.89 4.10
C GLY A 68 20.98 -6.39 4.49
N GLU A 69 20.58 -6.78 5.68
CA GLU A 69 19.26 -6.48 6.26
C GLU A 69 19.24 -5.06 6.82
N ILE A 70 18.14 -4.34 6.60
CA ILE A 70 17.94 -2.95 7.08
C ILE A 70 17.97 -2.88 8.61
N LYS A 71 17.29 -3.83 9.27
CA LYS A 71 17.18 -3.87 10.74
C LYS A 71 18.52 -4.08 11.47
N GLU A 72 19.55 -4.55 10.76
CA GLU A 72 20.87 -4.83 11.33
C GLU A 72 21.88 -3.69 11.07
N GLN A 73 21.47 -2.64 10.35
CA GLN A 73 22.36 -1.56 9.91
C GLN A 73 21.92 -0.21 10.48
N ASN A 74 22.90 0.61 10.85
CA ASN A 74 22.66 1.98 11.29
C ASN A 74 22.36 2.87 10.08
N TRP A 75 21.44 3.80 10.25
CA TRP A 75 21.18 4.89 9.33
C TRP A 75 22.30 5.94 9.38
N TYR A 76 22.74 6.28 10.60
CA TYR A 76 23.77 7.27 10.86
C TYR A 76 25.19 6.67 10.86
N GLY A 77 26.19 7.56 10.86
CA GLY A 77 27.61 7.20 10.83
C GLY A 77 28.23 7.34 9.43
N GLU A 78 29.55 7.18 9.37
CA GLU A 78 30.33 7.27 8.12
C GLU A 78 29.93 6.19 7.11
N ASN A 79 29.67 4.98 7.60
CA ASN A 79 29.19 3.84 6.81
C ASN A 79 27.68 3.62 6.94
N GLY A 80 26.93 4.65 7.37
CA GLY A 80 25.49 4.56 7.61
C GLY A 80 24.67 4.50 6.32
N MET A 81 23.47 3.91 6.40
CA MET A 81 22.58 3.72 5.25
C MET A 81 22.17 5.02 4.54
N ARG A 82 22.27 6.20 5.18
CA ARG A 82 22.06 7.50 4.51
C ARG A 82 22.95 7.74 3.27
N HIS A 83 24.07 7.01 3.17
CA HIS A 83 25.01 7.09 2.05
C HIS A 83 24.70 6.09 0.92
N VAL A 84 23.82 5.11 1.16
CA VAL A 84 23.38 4.12 0.15
C VAL A 84 22.60 4.81 -0.96
N ARG A 85 22.77 4.34 -2.20
CA ARG A 85 22.09 4.88 -3.37
C ARG A 85 21.34 3.81 -4.16
N THR A 86 20.23 4.21 -4.78
CA THR A 86 19.53 3.35 -5.73
C THR A 86 20.40 3.03 -6.94
N ILE A 87 20.21 1.84 -7.52
CA ILE A 87 20.93 1.45 -8.75
C ILE A 87 20.25 1.99 -10.02
N LYS A 88 18.94 2.19 -9.98
CA LYS A 88 18.17 2.78 -11.08
C LYS A 88 18.39 4.30 -11.07
N GLU A 89 18.42 4.89 -12.27
CA GLU A 89 18.54 6.34 -12.44
C GLU A 89 17.19 7.07 -12.25
N PRO A 90 17.21 8.33 -11.77
CA PRO A 90 18.36 9.00 -11.17
C PRO A 90 18.76 8.34 -9.83
N LYS A 91 20.05 8.11 -9.59
CA LYS A 91 20.49 7.56 -8.30
C LYS A 91 20.11 8.49 -7.15
N GLN A 92 19.37 7.99 -6.17
CA GLN A 92 18.92 8.75 -5.01
C GLN A 92 19.20 8.01 -3.70
N ALA A 93 19.23 8.77 -2.59
CA ALA A 93 19.20 8.20 -1.26
C ALA A 93 17.84 7.54 -0.98
N ILE A 94 17.83 6.59 -0.04
CA ILE A 94 16.60 6.04 0.51
C ILE A 94 15.91 7.16 1.32
N PRO A 95 14.63 7.51 1.07
CA PRO A 95 13.94 8.48 1.90
C PRO A 95 13.64 7.93 3.29
N THR A 96 13.65 8.80 4.29
CA THR A 96 13.06 8.49 5.60
C THR A 96 11.54 8.73 5.58
N PHE A 97 10.84 8.16 6.56
CA PHE A 97 9.43 8.46 6.79
C PHE A 97 9.22 9.95 7.10
N GLU A 98 10.17 10.56 7.82
CA GLU A 98 10.15 11.99 8.14
C GLU A 98 10.27 12.86 6.89
N GLU A 99 11.19 12.55 5.97
CA GLU A 99 11.30 13.27 4.69
C GLU A 99 10.04 13.10 3.84
N THR A 100 9.41 11.92 3.89
CA THR A 100 8.18 11.62 3.16
C THR A 100 6.98 12.38 3.75
N VAL A 101 6.88 12.44 5.08
CA VAL A 101 5.91 13.30 5.79
C VAL A 101 6.15 14.77 5.45
N GLY A 102 7.41 15.22 5.42
CA GLY A 102 7.76 16.58 4.99
C GLY A 102 7.31 16.88 3.56
N LEU A 103 7.45 15.94 2.62
CA LEU A 103 6.92 16.06 1.27
C LEU A 103 5.38 16.22 1.26
N LEU A 104 4.67 15.41 2.05
CA LEU A 104 3.20 15.45 2.15
C LEU A 104 2.67 16.72 2.84
N MET A 105 3.49 17.36 3.67
CA MET A 105 3.13 18.58 4.39
C MET A 105 3.36 19.86 3.59
N ARG A 106 4.00 19.79 2.41
CA ARG A 106 4.10 20.94 1.51
C ARG A 106 2.69 21.43 1.11
N PRO A 107 2.43 22.75 1.06
CA PRO A 107 1.10 23.29 0.77
C PRO A 107 0.45 22.73 -0.50
N GLU A 108 1.24 22.56 -1.56
CA GLU A 108 0.80 22.01 -2.85
C GLU A 108 0.41 20.51 -2.77
N ASN A 109 0.89 19.78 -1.76
CA ASN A 109 0.72 18.33 -1.61
C ASN A 109 -0.32 17.94 -0.55
N GLN A 110 -1.03 18.91 0.03
CA GLN A 110 -2.04 18.67 1.09
C GLN A 110 -3.23 17.80 0.61
N HIS A 111 -3.42 17.66 -0.70
CA HIS A 111 -4.43 16.80 -1.30
C HIS A 111 -4.02 15.31 -1.36
N VAL A 112 -2.74 15.00 -1.20
CA VAL A 112 -2.16 13.66 -1.42
C VAL A 112 -2.37 12.78 -0.18
N LYS A 113 -2.93 11.59 -0.38
CA LYS A 113 -3.05 10.53 0.64
C LYS A 113 -1.81 9.63 0.66
N PHE A 114 -1.54 9.00 1.79
CA PHE A 114 -0.40 8.12 1.96
C PHE A 114 -0.81 6.73 2.46
N ASN A 115 -0.62 5.72 1.62
CA ASN A 115 -0.70 4.32 2.02
C ASN A 115 0.66 3.83 2.51
N VAL A 116 0.74 3.46 3.78
CA VAL A 116 1.96 2.93 4.39
C VAL A 116 1.84 1.41 4.48
N ASP A 117 2.51 0.66 3.61
CA ASP A 117 2.65 -0.79 3.73
C ASP A 117 3.58 -1.12 4.90
N VAL A 118 2.97 -1.62 5.98
CA VAL A 118 3.67 -2.04 7.20
C VAL A 118 4.21 -3.45 7.00
N LYS A 119 5.51 -3.51 6.71
CA LYS A 119 6.21 -4.77 6.48
C LYS A 119 6.28 -5.62 7.75
N VAL A 120 6.00 -6.91 7.58
CA VAL A 120 5.83 -7.87 8.68
C VAL A 120 7.10 -8.22 9.43
N GLN A 121 8.26 -7.70 9.04
CA GLN A 121 9.53 -7.89 9.73
C GLN A 121 9.72 -6.90 10.88
N ASN A 122 8.95 -5.80 10.90
CA ASN A 122 9.07 -4.77 11.93
C ASN A 122 8.55 -5.23 13.28
N ASP A 123 9.13 -4.73 14.37
CA ASP A 123 8.47 -4.76 15.67
C ASP A 123 7.33 -3.72 15.68
N PRO A 124 6.06 -4.11 15.95
CA PRO A 124 4.91 -3.23 15.79
C PRO A 124 4.91 -2.07 16.78
N ASP A 125 5.33 -2.29 18.04
CA ASP A 125 5.31 -1.24 19.04
C ASP A 125 6.40 -0.19 18.75
N ARG A 126 7.62 -0.67 18.47
CA ARG A 126 8.76 0.17 18.07
C ARG A 126 8.44 1.01 16.84
N LEU A 127 7.97 0.38 15.75
CA LEU A 127 7.64 1.09 14.52
C LEU A 127 6.57 2.15 14.75
N PHE A 128 5.45 1.80 15.39
CA PHE A 128 4.35 2.74 15.55
C PHE A 128 4.65 3.85 16.56
N ALA A 129 5.48 3.60 17.58
CA ALA A 129 5.98 4.66 18.46
C ALA A 129 6.85 5.68 17.69
N LEU A 130 7.74 5.20 16.81
CA LEU A 130 8.57 6.07 15.98
C LEU A 130 7.73 6.86 14.96
N MET A 131 6.79 6.21 14.29
CA MET A 131 5.86 6.88 13.38
C MET A 131 5.01 7.91 14.11
N HIS A 132 4.49 7.59 15.30
CA HIS A 132 3.72 8.52 16.12
C HIS A 132 4.54 9.79 16.41
N LYS A 133 5.79 9.64 16.85
CA LYS A 133 6.70 10.76 17.12
C LYS A 133 6.90 11.66 15.91
N ILE A 134 7.05 11.08 14.71
CA ILE A 134 7.26 11.84 13.47
C ILE A 134 5.97 12.57 13.04
N ILE A 135 4.82 11.90 13.12
CA ILE A 135 3.52 12.47 12.73
C ILE A 135 3.14 13.60 13.69
N SER A 136 3.22 13.37 15.00
CA SER A 136 2.77 14.34 16.02
C SER A 136 3.69 15.55 16.17
N ALA A 137 4.89 15.50 15.58
CA ALA A 137 5.78 16.64 15.49
C ALA A 137 5.37 17.65 14.39
N GLN A 138 4.47 17.29 13.47
CA GLN A 138 4.02 18.20 12.41
C GLN A 138 2.97 19.21 12.91
N PRO A 139 2.95 20.44 12.37
CA PRO A 139 1.88 21.39 12.68
C PRO A 139 0.52 20.86 12.20
N ASP A 140 -0.51 21.08 13.02
CA ASP A 140 -1.90 20.68 12.75
C ASP A 140 -2.08 19.22 12.32
N TRP A 141 -1.17 18.33 12.74
CA TRP A 141 -1.09 16.96 12.25
C TRP A 141 -2.40 16.18 12.37
N GLU A 142 -3.20 16.43 13.41
CA GLU A 142 -4.49 15.78 13.64
C GLU A 142 -5.50 16.03 12.51
N THR A 143 -5.40 17.18 11.84
CA THR A 143 -6.35 17.60 10.79
C THR A 143 -5.70 17.60 9.42
N ALA A 144 -4.44 18.06 9.32
CA ALA A 144 -3.72 18.23 8.07
C ALA A 144 -2.98 16.97 7.62
N LEU A 145 -2.64 16.03 8.51
CA LEU A 145 -1.82 14.85 8.17
C LEU A 145 -2.49 13.52 8.46
N ALA A 146 -2.87 13.26 9.71
CA ALA A 146 -3.42 12.00 10.19
C ALA A 146 -4.58 11.46 9.34
N PRO A 147 -5.58 12.26 8.91
CA PRO A 147 -6.68 11.77 8.09
C PRO A 147 -6.26 11.25 6.70
N ARG A 148 -5.05 11.63 6.25
CA ARG A 148 -4.49 11.25 4.94
C ARG A 148 -3.64 9.99 5.01
N ILE A 149 -3.30 9.50 6.21
CA ILE A 149 -2.48 8.30 6.39
C ILE A 149 -3.36 7.05 6.54
N LEU A 150 -3.09 6.07 5.69
CA LEU A 150 -3.68 4.74 5.72
C LEU A 150 -2.59 3.71 6.05
N LEU A 151 -2.76 2.96 7.13
CA LEU A 151 -1.86 1.87 7.50
C LEU A 151 -2.28 0.58 6.78
N GLY A 152 -1.47 0.07 5.86
CA GLY A 152 -1.62 -1.23 5.21
C GLY A 152 -1.01 -2.34 6.08
N LEU A 153 -1.86 -3.18 6.67
CA LEU A 153 -1.45 -4.25 7.57
C LEU A 153 -1.61 -5.63 6.91
N TRP A 154 -0.52 -6.40 6.88
CA TRP A 154 -0.52 -7.78 6.35
C TRP A 154 -0.92 -8.84 7.39
N HIS A 155 -0.71 -8.55 8.69
CA HIS A 155 -0.85 -9.52 9.78
C HIS A 155 -1.59 -8.93 10.99
N PRO A 156 -2.54 -9.66 11.62
CA PRO A 156 -3.34 -9.15 12.72
C PRO A 156 -2.52 -8.73 13.95
N ARG A 157 -1.29 -9.24 14.10
CA ARG A 157 -0.37 -8.82 15.18
C ARG A 157 -0.15 -7.31 15.26
N PHE A 158 -0.33 -6.58 14.16
CA PHE A 158 -0.18 -5.13 14.15
C PHE A 158 -1.44 -4.36 14.59
N LEU A 159 -2.61 -4.99 14.61
CA LEU A 159 -3.88 -4.29 14.83
C LEU A 159 -3.96 -3.63 16.21
N ALA A 160 -3.58 -4.36 17.26
CA ALA A 160 -3.63 -3.85 18.63
C ALA A 160 -2.70 -2.63 18.82
N PHE A 161 -1.46 -2.72 18.33
CA PHE A 161 -0.49 -1.63 18.40
C PHE A 161 -0.87 -0.44 17.52
N ALA A 162 -1.40 -0.68 16.31
CA ALA A 162 -1.89 0.39 15.45
C ALA A 162 -3.04 1.16 16.12
N LYS A 163 -3.97 0.46 16.79
CA LYS A 163 -5.05 1.08 17.57
C LYS A 163 -4.54 1.84 18.79
N ALA A 164 -3.52 1.32 19.47
CA ALA A 164 -2.97 1.93 20.67
C ALA A 164 -2.12 3.19 20.39
N ARG A 165 -1.24 3.12 19.38
CA ARG A 165 -0.23 4.17 19.09
C ARG A 165 -0.67 5.16 18.01
N LEU A 166 -1.47 4.70 17.05
CA LEU A 166 -1.87 5.45 15.86
C LEU A 166 -3.40 5.37 15.66
N SER A 167 -4.16 5.54 16.76
CA SER A 167 -5.63 5.44 16.78
C SER A 167 -6.30 6.32 15.72
N TYR A 168 -5.71 7.49 15.46
CA TYR A 168 -6.12 8.51 14.49
C TYR A 168 -5.90 8.13 13.03
N CYS A 169 -4.97 7.21 12.71
CA CYS A 169 -4.76 6.76 11.34
C CYS A 169 -5.85 5.78 10.93
N ARG A 170 -6.22 5.78 9.65
CA ARG A 170 -7.07 4.72 9.10
C ARG A 170 -6.25 3.45 8.90
N ARG A 171 -6.92 2.30 8.82
CA ARG A 171 -6.27 0.98 8.70
C ARG A 171 -6.90 0.19 7.58
N SER A 172 -6.07 -0.42 6.76
CA SER A 172 -6.46 -1.40 5.76
C SER A 172 -5.80 -2.75 6.01
N TYR A 173 -6.47 -3.81 5.58
CA TYR A 173 -5.78 -5.07 5.31
C TYR A 173 -5.16 -4.98 3.91
N ILE A 174 -3.87 -5.25 3.82
CA ILE A 174 -3.18 -5.44 2.53
C ILE A 174 -2.83 -6.91 2.37
N GLY A 175 -3.19 -7.51 1.24
CA GLY A 175 -2.85 -8.90 0.98
C GLY A 175 -3.56 -9.55 -0.21
N ASN A 176 -3.47 -10.87 -0.26
CA ASN A 176 -3.97 -11.69 -1.38
C ASN A 176 -5.06 -12.70 -0.96
N SER A 177 -5.57 -12.61 0.28
CA SER A 177 -6.54 -13.56 0.82
C SER A 177 -7.79 -12.88 1.33
N THR A 178 -8.89 -13.06 0.60
CA THR A 178 -10.23 -12.66 1.01
C THR A 178 -10.68 -13.36 2.29
N TYR A 179 -10.22 -14.58 2.56
CA TYR A 179 -10.47 -15.28 3.82
C TYR A 179 -9.82 -14.55 5.00
N ILE A 180 -8.52 -14.19 4.88
CA ILE A 180 -7.81 -13.47 5.95
C ILE A 180 -8.47 -12.10 6.18
N ALA A 181 -8.81 -11.39 5.10
CA ALA A 181 -9.52 -10.11 5.16
C ALA A 181 -10.81 -10.22 6.00
N ARG A 182 -11.66 -11.20 5.69
CA ARG A 182 -12.92 -11.44 6.40
C ARG A 182 -12.72 -11.86 7.86
N LYS A 183 -11.84 -12.82 8.10
CA LYS A 183 -11.68 -13.43 9.43
C LYS A 183 -11.00 -12.49 10.43
N TYR A 184 -9.93 -11.82 10.02
CA TYR A 184 -9.04 -11.12 10.96
C TYR A 184 -9.15 -9.59 10.90
N PHE A 185 -9.59 -9.02 9.77
CA PHE A 185 -9.52 -7.58 9.56
C PHE A 185 -10.88 -6.91 9.36
N TRP A 186 -11.93 -7.67 9.08
CA TRP A 186 -13.24 -7.11 8.71
C TRP A 186 -13.83 -6.15 9.73
N LYS A 187 -13.65 -6.45 11.02
CA LYS A 187 -14.14 -5.61 12.12
C LYS A 187 -13.35 -4.30 12.25
N ASP A 188 -12.05 -4.34 11.98
CA ASP A 188 -11.10 -3.29 12.37
C ASP A 188 -10.63 -2.41 11.22
N CYS A 189 -10.90 -2.84 9.98
CA CYS A 189 -10.55 -2.14 8.76
C CYS A 189 -11.80 -1.69 7.99
N ASP A 190 -11.75 -0.46 7.47
CA ASP A 190 -12.75 0.12 6.58
C ASP A 190 -12.33 0.03 5.11
N THR A 191 -11.12 -0.44 4.84
CA THR A 191 -10.47 -0.48 3.53
C THR A 191 -9.73 -1.80 3.36
N PHE A 192 -9.78 -2.38 2.17
CA PHE A 192 -9.03 -3.59 1.82
C PHE A 192 -8.21 -3.37 0.55
N SER A 193 -6.90 -3.44 0.69
CA SER A 193 -5.93 -3.32 -0.40
C SER A 193 -5.55 -4.71 -0.90
N MET A 194 -6.23 -5.16 -1.95
CA MET A 194 -6.17 -6.56 -2.39
C MET A 194 -5.32 -6.72 -3.65
N SER A 195 -4.57 -7.82 -3.73
CA SER A 195 -3.92 -8.19 -4.99
C SER A 195 -4.97 -8.38 -6.10
N PHE A 196 -4.71 -7.90 -7.32
CA PHE A 196 -5.67 -7.96 -8.43
C PHE A 196 -6.18 -9.38 -8.69
N GLY A 197 -5.27 -10.36 -8.72
CA GLY A 197 -5.63 -11.76 -8.94
C GLY A 197 -6.57 -12.34 -7.88
N SER A 198 -6.41 -11.96 -6.60
CA SER A 198 -7.33 -12.45 -5.55
C SER A 198 -8.78 -12.01 -5.78
N LEU A 199 -8.98 -10.91 -6.53
CA LEU A 199 -10.29 -10.39 -6.89
C LEU A 199 -10.83 -11.00 -8.19
N THR A 200 -10.06 -11.63 -9.06
CA THR A 200 -10.60 -12.19 -10.31
C THR A 200 -11.47 -13.44 -10.10
N THR A 201 -11.40 -14.07 -8.93
CA THR A 201 -12.11 -15.32 -8.62
C THR A 201 -13.59 -15.10 -8.27
N SER A 202 -14.37 -16.18 -8.23
CA SER A 202 -15.77 -16.14 -7.76
C SER A 202 -15.89 -15.70 -6.30
N ASP A 203 -14.94 -16.09 -5.44
CA ASP A 203 -14.89 -15.60 -4.07
C ASP A 203 -14.47 -14.12 -3.99
N GLY A 204 -13.56 -13.70 -4.88
CA GLY A 204 -13.18 -12.30 -5.06
C GLY A 204 -14.36 -11.41 -5.47
N GLU A 205 -15.23 -11.88 -6.37
CA GLU A 205 -16.48 -11.19 -6.73
C GLU A 205 -17.41 -11.08 -5.53
N LYS A 206 -17.63 -12.17 -4.77
CA LYS A 206 -18.43 -12.13 -3.53
C LYS A 206 -17.86 -11.11 -2.54
N PHE A 207 -16.55 -11.12 -2.34
CA PHE A 207 -15.86 -10.20 -1.45
C PHE A 207 -16.07 -8.72 -1.85
N ARG A 208 -16.02 -8.40 -3.15
CA ARG A 208 -16.35 -7.04 -3.63
C ARG A 208 -17.78 -6.64 -3.33
N GLN A 209 -18.74 -7.53 -3.55
CA GLN A 209 -20.14 -7.25 -3.26
C GLN A 209 -20.37 -7.06 -1.75
N GLU A 210 -19.76 -7.89 -0.91
CA GLU A 210 -19.80 -7.74 0.54
C GLU A 210 -19.22 -6.38 0.98
N CYS A 211 -18.06 -5.98 0.44
CA CYS A 211 -17.45 -4.68 0.74
C CYS A 211 -18.40 -3.54 0.35
N LYS A 212 -18.98 -3.61 -0.85
CA LYS A 212 -19.93 -2.60 -1.34
C LYS A 212 -21.17 -2.49 -0.43
N ILE A 213 -21.77 -3.62 -0.03
CA ILE A 213 -22.92 -3.65 0.87
C ILE A 213 -22.57 -3.08 2.25
N ALA A 214 -21.37 -3.39 2.75
CA ALA A 214 -20.91 -2.94 4.06
C ALA A 214 -20.32 -1.51 4.05
N GLY A 215 -20.30 -0.81 2.91
CA GLY A 215 -19.70 0.52 2.78
C GLY A 215 -18.17 0.54 2.98
N LYS A 216 -17.50 -0.59 2.73
CA LYS A 216 -16.04 -0.73 2.85
C LYS A 216 -15.35 -0.43 1.52
N ASN A 217 -14.19 0.20 1.59
CA ASN A 217 -13.40 0.54 0.41
C ASN A 217 -12.59 -0.65 -0.08
N VAL A 218 -12.47 -0.79 -1.40
CA VAL A 218 -11.59 -1.77 -2.05
C VAL A 218 -10.55 -1.02 -2.87
N MET A 219 -9.28 -1.32 -2.63
CA MET A 219 -8.16 -0.89 -3.42
C MET A 219 -7.53 -2.10 -4.09
N VAL A 220 -6.90 -1.92 -5.24
CA VAL A 220 -6.31 -3.04 -5.98
C VAL A 220 -4.89 -2.75 -6.44
N TRP A 221 -3.99 -3.72 -6.22
CA TRP A 221 -2.58 -3.63 -6.57
C TRP A 221 -2.04 -4.93 -7.19
N THR A 222 -0.90 -4.91 -7.88
CA THR A 222 -0.38 -3.75 -8.62
C THR A 222 -0.96 -3.82 -10.02
N VAL A 223 -1.63 -2.76 -10.48
CA VAL A 223 -2.38 -2.79 -11.74
C VAL A 223 -1.70 -1.89 -12.77
N ASN A 224 -0.92 -2.49 -13.66
CA ASN A 224 -0.11 -1.75 -14.66
C ASN A 224 -0.65 -1.85 -16.09
N GLU A 225 -1.48 -2.86 -16.37
CA GLU A 225 -2.03 -3.07 -17.71
C GLU A 225 -3.38 -2.39 -17.88
N ARG A 226 -3.60 -1.72 -19.02
CA ARG A 226 -4.85 -0.99 -19.32
C ARG A 226 -6.09 -1.90 -19.25
N ALA A 227 -5.98 -3.15 -19.68
CA ALA A 227 -7.08 -4.11 -19.59
C ALA A 227 -7.45 -4.43 -18.14
N HIS A 228 -6.45 -4.56 -17.26
CA HIS A 228 -6.66 -4.77 -15.82
C HIS A 228 -7.21 -3.51 -15.15
N MET A 229 -6.73 -2.32 -15.52
CA MET A 229 -7.28 -1.05 -15.05
C MET A 229 -8.76 -0.91 -15.42
N MET A 230 -9.13 -1.23 -16.67
CA MET A 230 -10.52 -1.21 -17.11
C MET A 230 -11.38 -2.23 -16.34
N GLU A 231 -10.83 -3.39 -16.01
CA GLU A 231 -11.55 -4.36 -15.19
C GLU A 231 -11.73 -3.90 -13.74
N ALA A 232 -10.72 -3.27 -13.15
CA ALA A 232 -10.84 -2.62 -11.84
C ALA A 232 -11.91 -1.51 -11.84
N VAL A 233 -12.03 -0.73 -12.93
CA VAL A 233 -13.13 0.23 -13.13
C VAL A 233 -14.50 -0.46 -13.16
N ARG A 234 -14.62 -1.60 -13.87
CA ARG A 234 -15.88 -2.37 -13.92
C ARG A 234 -16.28 -2.94 -12.58
N TRP A 235 -15.30 -3.33 -11.77
CA TRP A 235 -15.52 -3.76 -10.39
C TRP A 235 -15.95 -2.62 -9.46
N GLY A 236 -15.71 -1.37 -9.83
CA GLY A 236 -16.04 -0.20 -9.02
C GLY A 236 -15.15 -0.09 -7.77
N VAL A 237 -13.87 -0.46 -7.89
CA VAL A 237 -12.90 -0.26 -6.80
C VAL A 237 -12.71 1.23 -6.52
N ASN A 238 -12.29 1.57 -5.31
CA ASN A 238 -12.06 2.95 -4.90
C ASN A 238 -10.71 3.48 -5.39
N VAL A 239 -9.69 2.61 -5.46
CA VAL A 239 -8.32 3.01 -5.78
C VAL A 239 -7.65 1.97 -6.67
N ILE A 240 -6.92 2.43 -7.68
CA ILE A 240 -5.95 1.65 -8.43
C ILE A 240 -4.55 2.05 -7.97
N ILE A 241 -3.81 1.07 -7.43
CA ILE A 241 -2.40 1.22 -7.06
C ILE A 241 -1.55 0.72 -8.25
N THR A 242 -0.69 1.58 -8.79
CA THR A 242 -0.01 1.34 -10.07
C THR A 242 1.41 1.91 -10.12
N ASP A 243 2.30 1.24 -10.84
CA ASP A 243 3.66 1.73 -11.13
C ASP A 243 3.66 2.81 -12.23
N VAL A 244 2.57 2.86 -13.02
CA VAL A 244 2.41 3.65 -14.24
C VAL A 244 1.29 4.68 -14.07
N THR A 245 1.45 5.58 -13.10
CA THR A 245 0.49 6.64 -12.74
C THR A 245 -0.09 7.39 -13.93
N GLN A 246 0.76 7.91 -14.82
CA GLN A 246 0.30 8.62 -16.03
C GLN A 246 -0.60 7.74 -16.93
N ILE A 247 -0.29 6.45 -17.09
CA ILE A 247 -1.10 5.55 -17.93
C ILE A 247 -2.51 5.40 -17.39
N TRP A 248 -2.66 5.28 -16.07
CA TRP A 248 -3.97 5.21 -15.44
C TRP A 248 -4.71 6.55 -15.57
N LEU A 249 -4.04 7.67 -15.31
CA LEU A 249 -4.65 9.00 -15.37
C LEU A 249 -5.13 9.34 -16.79
N ASP A 250 -4.35 9.02 -17.83
CA ASP A 250 -4.74 9.19 -19.23
C ASP A 250 -5.96 8.33 -19.59
N LEU A 251 -5.97 7.05 -19.16
CA LEU A 251 -7.10 6.15 -19.37
C LEU A 251 -8.35 6.64 -18.64
N ARG A 252 -8.19 7.13 -17.40
CA ARG A 252 -9.27 7.69 -16.60
C ARG A 252 -9.88 8.92 -17.27
N ALA A 253 -9.05 9.83 -17.78
CA ALA A 253 -9.51 10.99 -18.54
C ALA A 253 -10.29 10.59 -19.81
N ALA A 254 -9.80 9.59 -20.56
CA ALA A 254 -10.51 9.06 -21.72
C ALA A 254 -11.87 8.43 -21.36
N LEU A 255 -11.93 7.70 -20.23
CA LEU A 255 -13.17 7.13 -19.70
C LEU A 255 -14.16 8.18 -19.21
N GLN A 256 -13.67 9.30 -18.65
CA GLN A 256 -14.51 10.45 -18.27
C GLN A 256 -15.11 11.13 -19.50
N ALA A 257 -14.33 11.26 -20.57
CA ALA A 257 -14.79 11.86 -21.82
C ALA A 257 -15.83 10.97 -22.54
N ASP A 258 -15.55 9.68 -22.68
CA ASP A 258 -16.47 8.71 -23.29
C ASP A 258 -16.21 7.29 -22.77
N TYR A 259 -16.98 6.91 -21.74
CA TYR A 259 -16.87 5.61 -21.10
C TYR A 259 -17.15 4.45 -22.07
N ASP A 260 -18.20 4.56 -22.90
CA ASP A 260 -18.64 3.43 -23.72
C ASP A 260 -17.65 3.20 -24.86
N LYS A 261 -17.21 4.27 -25.53
CA LYS A 261 -16.19 4.20 -26.59
C LYS A 261 -14.83 3.73 -26.08
N THR A 262 -14.39 4.23 -24.93
CA THR A 262 -13.09 3.84 -24.37
C THR A 262 -13.15 2.43 -23.80
N GLY A 263 -14.21 2.11 -23.05
CA GLY A 263 -14.40 0.83 -22.40
C GLY A 263 -14.64 -0.34 -23.35
N SER A 264 -15.22 -0.09 -24.54
CA SER A 264 -15.43 -1.13 -25.57
C SER A 264 -14.13 -1.62 -26.21
N GLN A 265 -13.01 -0.88 -26.07
CA GLN A 265 -11.70 -1.26 -26.62
C GLN A 265 -11.03 -2.39 -25.82
N TYR A 266 -11.51 -2.69 -24.60
CA TYR A 266 -10.85 -3.62 -23.69
C TYR A 266 -11.73 -4.84 -23.42
N GLY A 267 -11.27 -6.01 -23.88
CA GLY A 267 -11.90 -7.30 -23.59
C GLY A 267 -11.63 -7.81 -22.16
N ARG A 268 -12.21 -8.97 -21.83
CA ARG A 268 -11.96 -9.71 -20.57
C ARG A 268 -11.27 -11.05 -20.78
N SER A 269 -10.82 -11.35 -22.00
CA SER A 269 -10.19 -12.63 -22.34
C SER A 269 -8.97 -12.93 -21.47
N PHE A 270 -8.24 -11.89 -21.01
CA PHE A 270 -7.09 -12.03 -20.13
C PHE A 270 -7.39 -12.83 -18.85
N LEU A 271 -8.63 -12.79 -18.33
CA LEU A 271 -9.05 -13.57 -17.16
C LEU A 271 -8.95 -15.08 -17.39
N TRP A 272 -9.05 -15.51 -18.65
CA TRP A 272 -9.06 -16.91 -19.08
C TRP A 272 -7.82 -17.30 -19.87
N THR A 273 -7.01 -16.34 -20.32
CA THR A 273 -5.79 -16.62 -21.10
C THR A 273 -4.51 -16.42 -20.30
N THR A 274 -4.60 -15.85 -19.09
CA THR A 274 -3.45 -15.59 -18.22
C THR A 274 -3.43 -16.61 -17.09
N LEU A 275 -2.43 -17.50 -17.09
CA LEU A 275 -2.29 -18.56 -16.07
C LEU A 275 -2.29 -18.02 -14.64
N GLY A 276 -1.78 -16.81 -14.43
CA GLY A 276 -1.76 -16.13 -13.13
C GLY A 276 -3.14 -15.86 -12.51
N PHE A 277 -4.23 -15.93 -13.29
CA PHE A 277 -5.59 -15.73 -12.78
C PHE A 277 -6.37 -17.03 -12.57
N TYR A 278 -5.72 -18.18 -12.77
CA TYR A 278 -6.36 -19.47 -12.58
C TYR A 278 -6.43 -19.80 -11.09
N THR A 279 -7.59 -20.27 -10.63
CA THR A 279 -7.84 -20.54 -9.21
C THR A 279 -6.76 -21.38 -8.53
N PRO A 280 -6.26 -22.50 -9.11
CA PRO A 280 -5.19 -23.28 -8.47
C PRO A 280 -3.90 -22.50 -8.25
N VAL A 281 -3.51 -21.65 -9.23
CA VAL A 281 -2.31 -20.80 -9.14
C VAL A 281 -2.49 -19.76 -8.04
N LEU A 282 -3.65 -19.10 -8.01
CA LEU A 282 -3.99 -18.11 -6.99
C LEU A 282 -4.10 -18.72 -5.59
N SER A 283 -4.68 -19.90 -5.45
CA SER A 283 -4.75 -20.64 -4.20
C SER A 283 -3.37 -21.04 -3.70
N TRP A 284 -2.48 -21.49 -4.60
CA TRP A 284 -1.10 -21.76 -4.25
C TRP A 284 -0.35 -20.49 -3.81
N TYR A 285 -0.53 -19.37 -4.52
CA TYR A 285 0.05 -18.08 -4.16
C TYR A 285 -0.46 -17.56 -2.81
N SER A 286 -1.76 -17.70 -2.52
CA SER A 286 -2.33 -17.30 -1.23
C SER A 286 -1.83 -18.19 -0.09
N SER A 287 -1.75 -19.51 -0.30
CA SER A 287 -1.23 -20.45 0.70
C SER A 287 0.24 -20.24 1.01
N THR A 288 1.08 -20.06 -0.01
CA THR A 288 2.52 -19.78 0.17
C THR A 288 2.75 -18.44 0.84
N GLY A 289 1.99 -17.41 0.46
CA GLY A 289 1.99 -16.11 1.14
C GLY A 289 1.61 -16.23 2.61
N ARG A 290 0.55 -16.98 2.94
CA ARG A 290 0.15 -17.24 4.32
C ARG A 290 1.27 -17.95 5.10
N SER A 291 1.84 -19.03 4.57
CA SER A 291 2.94 -19.74 5.24
C SER A 291 4.16 -18.86 5.47
N TYR A 292 4.48 -17.96 4.54
CA TYR A 292 5.53 -16.96 4.73
C TYR A 292 5.20 -16.00 5.88
N LEU A 293 3.98 -15.46 5.91
CA LEU A 293 3.53 -14.56 6.97
C LEU A 293 3.57 -15.26 8.33
N GLU A 294 3.09 -16.51 8.43
CA GLU A 294 3.12 -17.29 9.66
C GLU A 294 4.56 -17.58 10.13
N LYS A 295 5.48 -17.85 9.19
CA LYS A 295 6.90 -18.05 9.49
C LYS A 295 7.58 -16.80 10.07
N VAL A 296 7.23 -15.61 9.57
CA VAL A 296 7.89 -14.35 9.96
C VAL A 296 7.21 -13.69 11.16
N ALA A 297 5.88 -13.74 11.21
CA ALA A 297 5.04 -12.97 12.13
C ALA A 297 4.32 -13.82 13.19
N GLY A 298 4.47 -15.15 13.13
CA GLY A 298 3.75 -16.11 13.98
C GLY A 298 2.36 -16.47 13.42
N PRO A 299 1.68 -17.48 14.01
CA PRO A 299 0.33 -17.88 13.60
C PRO A 299 -0.69 -16.72 13.66
N PHE A 300 -1.61 -16.68 12.70
CA PHE A 300 -2.65 -15.64 12.68
C PHE A 300 -3.61 -15.71 13.86
N ASP A 301 -3.95 -16.93 14.31
CA ASP A 301 -4.97 -17.17 15.34
C ASP A 301 -4.53 -16.74 16.75
N ASP A 302 -3.22 -16.60 16.99
CA ASP A 302 -2.65 -16.16 18.27
C ASP A 302 -3.07 -14.71 18.63
N PHE A 303 -3.52 -13.94 17.64
CA PHE A 303 -3.82 -12.51 17.79
C PHE A 303 -5.32 -12.19 17.73
N ILE A 304 -6.19 -13.21 17.89
CA ILE A 304 -7.66 -13.03 17.95
C ILE A 304 -8.13 -12.55 19.35
N SER A 305 -7.32 -12.66 20.41
CA SER A 305 -7.72 -12.34 21.79
C SER A 305 -7.14 -11.00 22.32
N PRO A 306 -7.94 -10.15 23.00
CA PRO A 306 -7.54 -8.81 23.46
C PRO A 306 -6.72 -8.80 24.77
N GLN A 307 -5.77 -9.72 24.97
CA GLN A 307 -5.02 -9.83 26.23
C GLN A 307 -3.60 -9.23 26.21
N MET A 308 -3.21 -8.48 25.17
CA MET A 308 -1.84 -7.97 25.02
C MET A 308 -1.59 -6.59 25.66
N PHE A 309 -2.38 -6.17 26.65
CA PHE A 309 -2.09 -4.97 27.45
C PHE A 309 -2.47 -5.19 28.92
N ASP A 310 -1.79 -6.14 29.58
CA ASP A 310 -1.55 -5.96 31.01
C ASP A 310 -0.49 -4.86 31.14
N ALA A 311 -0.98 -3.65 31.41
CA ALA A 311 -0.17 -2.51 31.79
C ALA A 311 0.57 -2.84 33.09
N ASN A 312 1.88 -3.11 32.99
CA ASN A 312 2.82 -3.11 34.10
C ASN A 312 4.25 -2.91 33.57
N SER A 313 4.65 -1.65 33.35
CA SER A 313 5.92 -1.03 33.78
C SER A 313 6.13 0.33 33.10
#